data_AF-A0A5B9VUV5-F1
#
_entry.id   AF-A0A5B9VUV5-F1
#
_cell.length_a   1.000
_cell.length_b   1.000
_cell.length_c   1.000
_cell.angle_alpha   90.00
_cell.angle_beta   90.00
_cell.angle_gamma   90.00
#
_symmetry.space_group_name_H-M   'P 1'
#
loop_
_entity.id
_entity.type
_entity.pdbx_description
1 polymer ?
#
loop_
_entity_poly.entity_id
_entity_poly.type
_entity_poly.pdbx_seq_one_letter_code
_entity_poly.pdbx_strand_id
1 'polypeptide(L)'
;MAKRRSDDVSIGKFDILAAYTYAKALLDGLDEDRAKERGMVAAIMGARARLGFGKKAKHGDSDYEADRKAAEKKRKTTITAESFDHQVADKLGPFFADEFAPALTKLIEAGLSYDEVKRLVKIPPLWGAKITGEQFRQRVAKAPRK
;
A
#
# COMPACT_ATOMS: atom_id res chain seq x y z
N MET A 1 -3.37 -27.07 5.98
CA MET A 1 -3.78 -25.69 5.61
C MET A 1 -3.74 -25.58 4.10
N ALA A 2 -4.88 -25.27 3.46
CA ALA A 2 -4.95 -25.16 2.01
C ALA A 2 -4.21 -23.88 1.55
N LYS A 3 -3.17 -24.02 0.72
CA LYS A 3 -2.58 -22.89 0.00
C LYS A 3 -3.69 -22.28 -0.86
N ARG A 4 -4.15 -21.07 -0.53
CA ARG A 4 -4.97 -20.27 -1.45
C ARG A 4 -4.17 -20.14 -2.74
N ARG A 5 -4.73 -20.56 -3.88
CA ARG A 5 -4.02 -20.44 -5.15
C ARG A 5 -3.86 -18.94 -5.43
N SER A 6 -2.74 -18.54 -6.03
CA SER A 6 -2.43 -17.13 -6.31
C SER A 6 -3.47 -16.47 -7.24
N ASP A 7 -4.35 -17.25 -7.87
CA ASP A 7 -5.51 -16.79 -8.65
C ASP A 7 -6.67 -16.25 -7.79
N ASP A 8 -6.78 -16.70 -6.53
CA ASP A 8 -7.88 -16.34 -5.62
C ASP A 8 -7.65 -15.01 -4.87
N VAL A 9 -6.43 -14.45 -4.94
CA VAL A 9 -6.12 -13.22 -4.20
C VAL A 9 -6.43 -11.97 -5.04
N SER A 10 -7.10 -11.01 -4.40
CA SER A 10 -7.50 -9.75 -4.99
C SER A 10 -6.61 -8.60 -4.52
N ILE A 11 -5.76 -8.12 -5.40
CA ILE A 11 -4.80 -7.04 -5.12
C ILE A 11 -5.35 -5.72 -5.66
N GLY A 12 -5.62 -4.79 -4.76
CA GLY A 12 -6.02 -3.43 -5.05
C GLY A 12 -4.84 -2.45 -5.05
N LYS A 13 -5.11 -1.23 -5.52
CA LYS A 13 -4.11 -0.16 -5.60
C LYS A 13 -3.51 0.20 -4.23
N PHE A 14 -4.32 0.22 -3.19
CA PHE A 14 -3.86 0.60 -1.85
C PHE A 14 -3.09 -0.53 -1.17
N ASP A 15 -3.37 -1.79 -1.53
CA ASP A 15 -2.55 -2.93 -1.07
C ASP A 15 -1.12 -2.82 -1.62
N ILE A 16 -0.97 -2.46 -2.91
CA ILE A 16 0.35 -2.18 -3.51
C ILE A 16 1.02 -0.97 -2.84
N LEU A 17 0.28 0.11 -2.60
CA LEU A 17 0.85 1.29 -1.94
C LEU A 17 1.35 0.97 -0.53
N ALA A 18 0.55 0.26 0.26
CA ALA A 18 0.92 -0.14 1.61
C ALA A 18 2.17 -1.02 1.58
N ALA A 19 2.16 -2.08 0.78
CA ALA A 19 3.25 -3.05 0.73
C ALA A 19 4.54 -2.47 0.11
N TYR A 20 4.43 -1.58 -0.88
CA TYR A 20 5.59 -0.87 -1.44
C TYR A 20 6.24 0.02 -0.38
N THR A 21 5.44 0.81 0.34
CA THR A 21 5.96 1.70 1.39
C THR A 21 6.52 0.91 2.57
N TYR A 22 5.89 -0.20 2.94
CA TYR A 22 6.42 -1.16 3.92
C TYR A 22 7.80 -1.69 3.50
N ALA A 23 7.90 -2.30 2.32
CA ALA A 23 9.15 -2.87 1.82
C ALA A 23 10.26 -1.82 1.68
N LYS A 24 9.91 -0.61 1.23
CA LYS A 24 10.87 0.49 1.16
C LYS A 24 11.34 0.92 2.54
N ALA A 25 10.44 1.05 3.52
CA ALA A 25 10.81 1.42 4.88
C ALA A 25 11.75 0.38 5.52
N LEU A 26 11.51 -0.91 5.28
CA LEU A 26 12.44 -1.97 5.71
C LEU A 26 13.82 -1.82 5.07
N LEU A 27 13.89 -1.57 3.76
CA LEU A 27 15.16 -1.34 3.07
C LEU A 27 15.89 -0.08 3.55
N ASP A 28 15.13 0.94 3.96
CA ASP A 28 15.65 2.17 4.57
C ASP A 28 16.10 1.94 6.04
N GLY A 29 16.03 0.71 6.56
CA GLY A 29 16.52 0.32 7.89
C GLY A 29 15.54 0.55 9.03
N LEU A 30 14.25 0.74 8.76
CA LEU A 30 13.23 0.80 9.81
C LEU A 30 12.90 -0.60 10.35
N ASP A 31 12.50 -0.66 11.61
CA ASP A 31 11.91 -1.86 12.19
C ASP A 31 10.57 -2.22 11.52
N GLU A 32 10.20 -3.49 11.65
CA GLU A 32 9.04 -4.06 10.97
C GLU A 32 7.73 -3.36 11.35
N ASP A 33 7.52 -3.05 12.63
CA ASP A 33 6.29 -2.42 13.10
C ASP A 33 6.15 -1.00 12.53
N ARG A 34 7.23 -0.21 12.56
CA ARG A 34 7.26 1.12 11.95
C ARG A 34 7.09 1.07 10.44
N ALA A 35 7.65 0.07 9.78
CA ALA A 35 7.45 -0.12 8.35
C ALA A 35 5.97 -0.41 8.03
N LYS A 36 5.33 -1.29 8.81
CA LYS A 36 3.90 -1.63 8.67
C LYS A 36 3.00 -0.42 8.88
N GLU A 37 3.25 0.35 9.95
CA GLU A 37 2.56 1.62 10.22
C GLU A 37 2.69 2.58 9.04
N ARG A 38 3.90 2.76 8.50
CA ARG A 38 4.14 3.63 7.34
C ARG A 38 3.39 3.16 6.10
N GLY A 39 3.34 1.85 5.86
CA GLY A 39 2.54 1.25 4.79
C GLY A 39 1.07 1.64 4.89
N MET A 40 0.47 1.47 6.07
CA MET A 40 -0.93 1.82 6.29
C MET A 40 -1.21 3.32 6.19
N VAL A 41 -0.33 4.16 6.74
CA VAL A 41 -0.46 5.62 6.61
C VAL A 41 -0.44 6.03 5.13
N ALA A 42 0.47 5.47 4.33
CA ALA A 42 0.54 5.76 2.90
C ALA A 42 -0.74 5.34 2.16
N ALA A 43 -1.28 4.15 2.44
CA ALA A 43 -2.54 3.69 1.86
C ALA A 43 -3.72 4.60 2.21
N ILE A 44 -3.86 4.98 3.48
CA ILE A 44 -4.94 5.86 3.96
C ILE A 44 -4.82 7.26 3.37
N MET A 45 -3.63 7.86 3.40
CA MET A 45 -3.41 9.18 2.82
C MET A 45 -3.61 9.16 1.31
N GLY A 46 -3.16 8.12 0.62
CA GLY A 46 -3.37 7.93 -0.81
C GLY A 46 -4.86 7.81 -1.18
N ALA A 47 -5.66 7.15 -0.34
CA ALA A 47 -7.10 7.06 -0.53
C ALA A 47 -7.78 8.42 -0.32
N ARG A 48 -7.42 9.15 0.74
CA ARG A 48 -7.97 10.49 1.04
C ARG A 48 -7.65 11.53 -0.02
N ALA A 49 -6.41 11.53 -0.53
CA ALA A 49 -5.97 12.48 -1.57
C ALA A 49 -6.81 12.35 -2.85
N ARG A 50 -7.21 11.13 -3.22
CA ARG A 50 -8.07 10.89 -4.39
C ARG A 50 -9.55 11.18 -4.17
N LEU A 51 -10.03 11.15 -2.93
CA LEU A 51 -11.41 11.51 -2.57
C LEU A 51 -11.64 13.03 -2.53
N GLY A 52 -10.66 13.85 -2.92
CA GLY A 52 -10.85 15.30 -3.03
C GLY A 52 -10.83 16.04 -1.69
N PHE A 53 -10.48 15.37 -0.57
CA PHE A 53 -10.23 16.03 0.73
C PHE A 53 -9.01 16.99 0.73
N GLY A 54 -8.39 17.22 -0.44
CA GLY A 54 -7.39 18.25 -0.69
C GLY A 54 -7.84 19.40 -1.61
N LYS A 55 -9.09 19.41 -2.11
CA LYS A 55 -9.63 20.51 -2.95
C LYS A 55 -10.99 20.98 -2.44
N LYS A 56 -10.99 21.61 -1.26
CA LYS A 56 -11.84 22.75 -0.85
C LYS A 56 -11.46 23.13 0.59
N ALA A 57 -10.38 23.90 0.72
CA ALA A 57 -10.15 24.73 1.89
C ALA A 57 -9.75 26.11 1.37
N LYS A 58 -10.73 26.83 0.83
CA LYS A 58 -10.66 28.28 0.75
C LYS A 58 -11.43 28.81 1.97
N HIS A 59 -10.72 29.64 2.74
CA HIS A 59 -11.18 30.51 3.83
C HIS A 59 -11.50 29.88 5.19
N GLY A 60 -10.58 30.13 6.14
CA GLY A 60 -10.88 30.62 7.49
C GLY A 60 -11.60 29.68 8.44
N ASP A 61 -10.85 28.92 9.24
CA ASP A 61 -11.10 28.76 10.68
C ASP A 61 -9.95 27.93 11.30
N SER A 62 -9.23 28.49 12.29
CA SER A 62 -8.09 27.82 12.93
C SER A 62 -8.49 26.58 13.74
N ASP A 63 -9.76 26.48 14.13
CA ASP A 63 -10.28 25.33 14.87
C ASP A 63 -10.45 24.08 13.99
N TYR A 64 -10.75 24.23 12.69
CA TYR A 64 -10.92 23.08 11.79
C TYR A 64 -9.60 22.35 11.49
N GLU A 65 -8.48 23.07 11.43
CA GLU A 65 -7.14 22.48 11.30
C GLU A 65 -6.69 21.79 12.59
N ALA A 66 -7.08 22.31 13.75
CA ALA A 66 -6.81 21.69 15.05
C ALA A 66 -7.62 20.41 15.25
N ASP A 67 -8.92 20.42 14.92
CA ASP A 67 -9.79 19.23 14.99
C ASP A 67 -9.41 18.19 13.93
N ARG A 68 -9.04 18.63 12.72
CA ARG A 68 -8.47 17.76 11.69
C ARG A 68 -7.13 17.16 12.12
N LYS A 69 -6.21 17.95 12.67
CA LYS A 69 -4.95 17.42 13.21
C LYS A 69 -5.19 16.50 14.39
N ALA A 70 -6.15 16.81 15.27
CA ALA A 70 -6.50 15.98 16.41
C ALA A 70 -7.18 14.67 15.98
N ALA A 71 -8.07 14.70 15.00
CA ALA A 71 -8.69 13.51 14.40
C ALA A 71 -7.68 12.70 13.58
N GLU A 72 -6.76 13.35 12.87
CA GLU A 72 -5.64 12.68 12.19
C GLU A 72 -4.63 12.12 13.18
N LYS A 73 -4.39 12.77 14.33
CA LYS A 73 -3.51 12.29 15.40
C LYS A 73 -4.16 11.12 16.13
N LYS A 74 -5.46 11.20 16.46
CA LYS A 74 -6.28 10.12 17.04
C LYS A 74 -6.39 8.92 16.12
N ARG A 75 -6.49 9.13 14.80
CA ARG A 75 -6.50 8.05 13.80
C ARG A 75 -5.11 7.48 13.55
N LYS A 76 -4.06 8.29 13.53
CA LYS A 76 -2.67 7.82 13.50
C LYS A 76 -2.35 6.96 14.72
N THR A 77 -2.89 7.27 15.90
CA THR A 77 -2.79 6.40 17.08
C THR A 77 -3.57 5.08 16.97
N THR A 78 -4.48 4.94 16.00
CA THR A 78 -5.18 3.67 15.70
C THR A 78 -4.58 2.94 14.49
N ILE A 79 -3.69 3.58 13.73
CA ILE A 79 -2.98 2.93 12.62
C ILE A 79 -1.79 2.18 13.23
N THR A 80 -2.01 0.93 13.58
CA THR A 80 -1.01 0.02 14.17
C THR A 80 -0.40 -0.90 13.12
N ALA A 81 0.71 -1.55 13.46
CA ALA A 81 1.27 -2.65 12.68
C ALA A 81 0.23 -3.76 12.43
N GLU A 82 -0.57 -4.10 13.44
CA GLU A 82 -1.68 -5.07 13.32
C GLU A 82 -2.71 -4.67 12.26
N SER A 83 -2.95 -3.37 12.07
CA SER A 83 -3.86 -2.89 11.02
C SER A 83 -3.33 -3.22 9.62
N PHE A 84 -2.00 -3.22 9.44
CA PHE A 84 -1.37 -3.66 8.20
C PHE A 84 -1.57 -5.16 8.01
N ASP A 85 -1.29 -5.94 9.05
CA ASP A 85 -1.39 -7.39 8.99
C ASP A 85 -2.83 -7.80 8.63
N HIS A 86 -3.84 -7.25 9.30
CA HIS A 86 -5.24 -7.55 9.00
C HIS A 86 -5.72 -7.06 7.63
N GLN A 87 -5.30 -5.87 7.18
CA GLN A 87 -5.85 -5.28 5.94
C GLN A 87 -5.08 -5.65 4.68
N VAL A 88 -3.81 -6.05 4.80
CA VAL A 88 -2.91 -6.33 3.69
C VAL A 88 -2.40 -7.77 3.75
N ALA A 89 -1.74 -8.16 4.84
CA ALA A 89 -1.09 -9.46 4.93
C ALA A 89 -2.10 -10.62 4.98
N ASP A 90 -3.05 -10.61 5.92
CA ASP A 90 -4.09 -11.63 6.10
C ASP A 90 -5.00 -11.74 4.87
N LYS A 91 -5.30 -10.61 4.24
CA LYS A 91 -6.12 -10.53 3.03
C LYS A 91 -5.47 -11.29 1.88
N LEU A 92 -4.17 -11.10 1.69
CA LEU A 92 -3.38 -11.79 0.66
C LEU A 92 -2.93 -13.18 1.13
N GLY A 93 -2.97 -13.43 2.44
CA GLY A 93 -2.58 -14.69 3.07
C GLY A 93 -1.12 -15.05 2.73
N PRO A 94 -0.83 -16.34 2.52
CA PRO A 94 0.52 -16.81 2.20
C PRO A 94 1.15 -16.13 0.99
N PHE A 95 0.33 -15.70 0.01
CA PHE A 95 0.82 -14.98 -1.17
C PHE A 95 1.56 -13.69 -0.80
N PHE A 96 1.19 -13.05 0.32
CA PHE A 96 1.89 -11.84 0.78
C PHE A 96 3.38 -12.11 1.03
N ALA A 97 3.66 -13.10 1.88
CA ALA A 97 5.02 -13.42 2.31
C ALA A 97 5.80 -14.18 1.23
N ASP A 98 5.14 -15.10 0.51
CA ASP A 98 5.82 -15.98 -0.44
C ASP A 98 6.19 -15.26 -1.75
N GLU A 99 5.36 -14.32 -2.21
CA GLU A 99 5.47 -13.77 -3.56
C GLU A 99 5.39 -12.25 -3.61
N PHE A 100 4.39 -11.66 -2.97
CA PHE A 100 4.06 -10.24 -3.14
C PHE A 100 5.10 -9.31 -2.53
N ALA A 101 5.44 -9.50 -1.25
CA ALA A 101 6.44 -8.69 -0.56
C ALA A 101 7.84 -8.89 -1.16
N PRO A 102 8.35 -10.13 -1.39
CA PRO A 102 9.64 -10.33 -2.05
C PRO A 102 9.71 -9.72 -3.45
N ALA A 103 8.63 -9.79 -4.23
CA ALA A 103 8.58 -9.18 -5.54
C ALA A 103 8.66 -7.64 -5.48
N LEU A 104 7.96 -7.01 -4.54
CA LEU A 104 8.03 -5.56 -4.34
C LEU A 104 9.41 -5.11 -3.86
N THR A 105 10.03 -5.84 -2.93
CA THR A 105 11.40 -5.58 -2.48
C THR A 105 12.37 -5.57 -3.67
N LYS A 106 12.33 -6.60 -4.52
CA LYS A 106 13.18 -6.67 -5.72
C LYS A 106 12.97 -5.51 -6.68
N LEU A 107 11.73 -5.03 -6.82
CA LEU A 107 11.44 -3.86 -7.67
C LEU A 107 12.01 -2.57 -7.06
N ILE A 108 11.97 -2.43 -5.74
CA ILE A 108 12.54 -1.27 -5.04
C ILE A 108 14.07 -1.30 -5.11
N GLU A 109 14.68 -2.47 -4.91
CA GLU A 109 16.14 -2.66 -5.06
C GLU A 109 16.61 -2.40 -6.49
N ALA A 110 15.81 -2.75 -7.51
CA ALA A 110 16.05 -2.37 -8.91
C ALA A 110 15.84 -0.87 -9.18
N GLY A 111 15.51 -0.08 -8.15
CA GLY A 111 15.37 1.37 -8.21
C GLY A 111 14.02 1.85 -8.75
N LEU A 112 13.00 0.99 -8.84
CA LEU A 112 11.69 1.41 -9.34
C LEU A 112 10.93 2.23 -8.29
N SER A 113 10.47 3.39 -8.71
CA SER A 113 9.53 4.22 -7.95
C SER A 113 8.14 3.58 -7.87
N TYR A 114 7.34 4.02 -6.91
CA TYR A 114 5.94 3.55 -6.77
C TYR A 114 5.12 3.77 -8.05
N ASP A 115 5.28 4.89 -8.76
CA ASP A 115 4.54 5.13 -10.00
C ASP A 115 4.99 4.22 -11.14
N GLU A 116 6.27 3.82 -11.19
CA GLU A 116 6.76 2.82 -12.13
C GLU A 116 6.22 1.43 -11.80
N VAL A 117 6.25 1.02 -10.53
CA VAL A 117 5.64 -0.24 -10.09
C VAL A 117 4.15 -0.25 -10.44
N LYS A 118 3.43 0.83 -10.17
CA LYS A 118 2.01 0.98 -10.51
C LYS A 118 1.74 0.92 -12.02
N ARG A 119 2.62 1.50 -12.85
CA ARG A 119 2.54 1.41 -14.32
C ARG A 119 2.80 -0.02 -14.80
N LEU A 120 3.78 -0.70 -14.21
CA LEU A 120 4.14 -2.08 -14.53
C LEU A 120 3.01 -3.06 -14.22
N VAL A 121 2.46 -2.98 -13.01
CA VAL A 121 1.35 -3.83 -12.56
C VAL A 121 0.02 -3.46 -13.20
N LYS A 122 -0.06 -2.39 -13.99
CA LYS A 122 -1.24 -1.99 -14.80
C LYS A 122 -2.58 -2.12 -14.06
N ILE A 123 -2.66 -1.65 -12.81
CA ILE A 123 -3.94 -1.64 -12.10
C ILE A 123 -4.88 -0.66 -12.80
N PRO A 124 -6.10 -1.08 -13.18
CA PRO A 124 -7.07 -0.18 -13.81
C PRO A 124 -7.32 1.06 -12.93
N PRO A 125 -7.50 2.25 -13.52
CA PRO A 125 -7.75 3.47 -12.75
C PRO A 125 -9.13 3.51 -12.07
N LEU A 126 -10.01 2.56 -12.41
CA LEU A 126 -11.40 2.45 -11.95
C LEU A 126 -11.48 2.19 -10.43
N TRP A 127 -12.55 2.68 -9.81
CA TRP A 127 -12.79 2.49 -8.38
C TRP A 127 -13.03 1.02 -8.05
N GLY A 128 -12.40 0.52 -6.99
CA GLY A 128 -12.50 -0.88 -6.59
C GLY A 128 -11.80 -1.87 -7.53
N ALA A 129 -11.11 -1.40 -8.57
CA ALA A 129 -10.39 -2.27 -9.49
C ALA A 129 -9.31 -3.07 -8.77
N LYS A 130 -9.31 -4.37 -9.03
CA LYS A 130 -8.39 -5.35 -8.46
C LYS A 130 -7.75 -6.13 -9.60
N ILE A 131 -6.54 -6.60 -9.34
CA ILE A 131 -5.85 -7.58 -10.18
C ILE A 131 -5.69 -8.87 -9.38
N THR A 132 -5.60 -10.00 -10.08
CA THR A 132 -5.31 -11.28 -9.43
C THR A 132 -3.82 -11.38 -9.07
N GLY A 133 -3.48 -12.29 -8.15
CA GLY A 133 -2.07 -12.57 -7.84
C GLY A 133 -1.31 -13.11 -9.06
N GLU A 134 -1.95 -13.89 -9.92
CA GLU A 134 -1.36 -14.33 -11.19
C GLU A 134 -1.06 -13.15 -12.12
N GLN A 135 -2.00 -12.22 -12.30
CA GLN A 135 -1.78 -11.02 -13.10
C GLN A 135 -0.63 -10.18 -12.55
N PHE A 136 -0.54 -10.05 -11.22
CA PHE A 136 0.59 -9.38 -10.57
C PHE A 136 1.91 -10.10 -10.91
N ARG A 137 1.98 -11.42 -10.70
CA ARG A 137 3.18 -12.23 -10.98
C ARG A 137 3.63 -12.08 -12.43
N GLN A 138 2.73 -12.25 -13.38
CA GLN A 138 3.04 -12.13 -14.81
C GLN A 138 3.54 -10.74 -15.20
N ARG A 139 3.01 -9.68 -14.55
CA ARG A 139 3.41 -8.30 -14.83
C ARG A 139 4.74 -7.95 -14.19
N VAL A 140 4.99 -8.41 -12.97
CA VAL A 140 6.27 -8.20 -12.27
C VAL A 140 7.39 -9.04 -12.87
N ALA A 141 7.10 -10.25 -13.37
CA ALA A 141 8.08 -11.07 -14.10
C ALA A 141 8.58 -10.39 -15.38
N LYS A 142 7.81 -9.46 -15.94
CA LYS A 142 8.17 -8.64 -17.11
C LYS A 142 8.89 -7.34 -16.73
N ALA A 143 9.17 -7.11 -15.45
CA ALA A 143 9.92 -5.94 -15.02
C ALA A 143 11.31 -5.97 -15.66
N PRO A 144 11.78 -4.84 -16.21
CA PRO A 144 13.17 -4.75 -16.64
C PRO A 144 14.06 -4.95 -15.42
N ARG A 145 14.95 -5.95 -15.48
CA ARG A 145 16.06 -6.07 -14.53
C ARG A 145 17.07 -5.00 -14.93
N LYS A 146 17.24 -4.00 -14.08
CA LYS A 146 18.26 -2.97 -14.26
C LYS A 146 19.62 -3.48 -13.84
#